data_AF-A0A9E3L371-F1
#
_entry.id   AF-A0A9E3L371-F1
#
_cell.length_a   1.000
_cell.length_b   1.000
_cell.length_c   1.000
_cell.angle_alpha   90.00
_cell.angle_beta   90.00
_cell.angle_gamma   90.00
#
_symmetry.space_group_name_H-M   'P 1'
#
loop_
_entity.id
_entity.type
_entity.pdbx_description
1 polymer ?
#
loop_
_entity_poly.entity_id
_entity_poly.type
_entity_poly.pdbx_seq_one_letter_code
_entity_poly.pdbx_strand_id
1 'polypeptide(L)'
;MPDVPYETLKAQLTEGAFKFVTTTGEHARTELHALDGLINILAARTWRWVRAAQDSGGFITSDHPVCLNWIKRPRGFAPLGYGLSGTSVYFPLSPSLAVIGEFDGLTEDLSANVYMVASFNRRMLNNAKRQVYMADHDFRVFDGVTLLGIEELVRRARERAKEVG
;
A
#
# COMPACT_ATOMS: atom_id res chain seq x y z
N MET A 1 -23.17 -10.19 -31.23
CA MET A 1 -22.93 -8.81 -31.70
C MET A 1 -23.02 -8.80 -33.21
N PRO A 2 -23.59 -7.74 -33.84
CA PRO A 2 -23.48 -7.57 -35.29
C PRO A 2 -22.00 -7.44 -35.68
N ASP A 3 -21.65 -7.97 -36.86
CA ASP A 3 -20.28 -7.94 -37.40
C ASP A 3 -20.00 -6.55 -37.96
N VAL A 4 -19.44 -5.68 -37.12
CA VAL A 4 -19.09 -4.30 -37.49
C VAL A 4 -17.61 -4.25 -37.84
N PRO A 5 -17.23 -3.75 -39.02
CA PRO A 5 -15.82 -3.62 -39.40
C PRO A 5 -15.02 -2.81 -38.38
N TYR A 6 -13.82 -3.31 -38.05
CA TYR A 6 -12.94 -2.73 -37.03
C TYR A 6 -12.69 -1.22 -37.20
N GLU A 7 -12.48 -0.77 -38.44
CA GLU A 7 -12.20 0.65 -38.73
C GLU A 7 -13.40 1.55 -38.42
N THR A 8 -14.62 1.07 -38.61
CA THR A 8 -15.85 1.80 -38.26
C THR A 8 -15.97 1.93 -36.75
N LEU A 9 -15.65 0.86 -36.01
CA LEU A 9 -15.70 0.83 -34.56
C LEU A 9 -14.64 1.76 -33.94
N LYS A 10 -13.44 1.78 -34.53
CA LYS A 10 -12.33 2.66 -34.14
C LYS A 10 -12.63 4.13 -34.40
N ALA A 11 -13.20 4.47 -35.55
CA ALA A 11 -13.62 5.84 -35.87
C ALA A 11 -14.65 6.37 -34.86
N GLN A 12 -15.70 5.58 -34.60
CA GLN A 12 -16.75 5.91 -33.62
C GLN A 12 -16.22 6.05 -32.18
N LEU A 13 -15.22 5.24 -31.80
CA LEU A 13 -14.55 5.35 -30.50
C LEU A 13 -13.74 6.64 -30.38
N THR A 14 -13.03 7.00 -31.46
CA THR A 14 -12.17 8.20 -31.52
C THR A 14 -12.98 9.48 -31.56
N GLU A 15 -14.16 9.44 -32.19
CA GLU A 15 -15.13 10.55 -32.24
C GLU A 15 -15.94 10.72 -30.95
N GLY A 16 -15.70 9.89 -29.92
CA GLY A 16 -16.41 9.95 -28.65
C GLY A 16 -17.89 9.55 -28.73
N ALA A 17 -18.30 8.86 -29.80
CA ALA A 17 -19.68 8.43 -30.02
C ALA A 17 -20.14 7.35 -29.04
N PHE A 18 -19.21 6.73 -28.30
CA PHE A 18 -19.50 5.77 -27.25
C PHE A 18 -19.29 6.37 -25.87
N LYS A 19 -20.37 6.47 -25.10
CA LYS A 19 -20.31 6.66 -23.66
C LYS A 19 -20.32 5.30 -23.00
N PHE A 20 -19.19 4.85 -22.46
CA PHE A 20 -19.15 3.68 -21.59
C PHE A 20 -19.86 4.02 -20.29
N VAL A 21 -21.14 3.67 -20.20
CA VAL A 21 -21.92 3.78 -18.97
C VAL A 21 -21.86 2.43 -18.28
N THR A 22 -21.07 2.36 -17.22
CA THR A 22 -21.08 1.25 -16.29
C THR A 22 -21.82 1.69 -15.04
N THR A 23 -22.66 0.82 -14.49
CA THR A 23 -23.37 1.11 -13.25
C THR A 23 -22.44 0.87 -12.07
N THR A 24 -22.70 1.51 -10.93
CA THR A 24 -22.01 1.20 -9.67
C THR A 24 -22.12 -0.29 -9.32
N GLY A 25 -23.24 -0.93 -9.67
CA GLY A 25 -23.45 -2.37 -9.48
C GLY A 25 -22.48 -3.23 -10.30
N GLU A 26 -22.23 -2.89 -11.56
CA GLU A 26 -21.26 -3.62 -12.39
C GLU A 26 -19.81 -3.39 -11.94
N HIS A 27 -19.48 -2.20 -11.43
CA HIS A 27 -18.19 -1.95 -10.79
C HIS A 27 -17.98 -2.84 -9.55
N ALA A 28 -18.94 -2.82 -8.63
CA ALA A 28 -18.89 -3.64 -7.43
C ALA A 28 -18.82 -5.14 -7.78
N ARG A 29 -19.59 -5.59 -8.78
CA ARG A 29 -19.56 -6.98 -9.23
C ARG A 29 -18.20 -7.37 -9.80
N THR A 30 -17.59 -6.51 -10.61
CA THR A 30 -16.26 -6.75 -11.18
C THR A 30 -15.18 -6.81 -10.10
N GLU A 31 -15.24 -5.89 -9.13
CA GLU A 31 -14.33 -5.88 -7.98
C GLU A 31 -14.49 -7.12 -7.10
N LEU A 32 -15.72 -7.55 -6.81
CA LEU A 32 -16.01 -8.76 -6.05
C LEU A 32 -15.52 -10.02 -6.77
N HIS A 33 -15.67 -10.12 -8.09
CA HIS A 33 -15.11 -11.25 -8.84
C HIS A 33 -13.58 -11.30 -8.79
N ALA A 34 -12.91 -10.14 -8.78
CA ALA A 34 -11.46 -10.10 -8.61
C ALA A 34 -11.04 -10.49 -7.18
N LEU A 35 -11.90 -10.21 -6.19
CA LEU A 35 -11.65 -10.55 -4.79
C LEU A 35 -11.53 -12.07 -4.57
N ASP A 36 -12.34 -12.88 -5.26
CA ASP A 36 -12.28 -14.35 -5.12
C ASP A 36 -10.89 -14.91 -5.45
N GLY A 37 -10.27 -14.42 -6.52
CA GLY A 37 -8.90 -14.77 -6.88
C GLY A 37 -7.88 -14.20 -5.90
N LEU A 38 -8.08 -12.96 -5.46
CA LEU A 38 -7.18 -12.28 -4.52
C LEU A 38 -7.15 -12.95 -3.14
N ILE A 39 -8.29 -13.42 -2.64
CA ILE A 39 -8.37 -14.09 -1.33
C ILE A 39 -7.48 -15.34 -1.33
N ASN A 40 -7.51 -16.15 -2.39
CA ASN A 40 -6.66 -17.33 -2.49
C ASN A 40 -5.16 -16.97 -2.50
N ILE A 41 -4.80 -15.89 -3.23
CA ILE A 41 -3.43 -15.36 -3.28
C ILE A 41 -2.97 -14.87 -1.90
N LEU A 42 -3.85 -14.18 -1.17
CA LEU A 42 -3.56 -13.68 0.18
C LEU A 42 -3.49 -14.82 1.20
N ALA A 43 -4.37 -15.82 1.10
CA ALA A 43 -4.40 -16.99 1.97
C ALA A 43 -3.15 -17.88 1.81
N ALA A 44 -2.57 -17.91 0.61
CA ALA A 44 -1.33 -18.64 0.34
C ALA A 44 -0.06 -18.00 0.94
N ARG A 45 -0.16 -16.81 1.52
CA ARG A 45 0.97 -16.16 2.21
C ARG A 45 1.12 -16.68 3.63
N THR A 46 2.36 -16.74 4.08
CA THR A 46 2.69 -16.91 5.50
C THR A 46 2.47 -15.58 6.20
N TRP A 47 1.51 -15.56 7.12
CA TRP A 47 1.16 -14.39 7.91
C TRP A 47 1.81 -14.47 9.29
N ARG A 48 2.43 -13.37 9.73
CA ARG A 48 3.04 -13.26 11.05
C ARG A 48 2.64 -11.95 11.72
N TRP A 49 2.63 -11.98 13.05
CA TRP A 49 2.41 -10.78 13.86
C TRP A 49 3.68 -9.95 13.94
N VAL A 50 3.52 -8.64 13.91
CA VAL A 50 4.59 -7.67 14.18
C VAL A 50 4.18 -6.85 15.39
N ARG A 51 4.89 -7.03 16.51
CA ARG A 51 4.64 -6.36 17.78
C ARG A 51 5.61 -5.19 17.92
N ALA A 52 5.07 -4.00 18.15
CA ALA A 52 5.88 -2.83 18.41
C ALA A 52 6.50 -2.92 19.81
N ALA A 53 7.79 -2.60 19.94
CA ALA A 53 8.41 -2.40 21.24
C ALA A 53 7.74 -1.22 21.97
N GLN A 54 7.70 -1.26 23.31
CA GLN A 54 6.98 -0.29 24.13
C GLN A 54 7.47 1.16 23.93
N ASP A 55 8.74 1.34 23.58
CA ASP A 55 9.42 2.63 23.37
C ASP A 55 9.53 3.02 21.89
N SER A 56 8.84 2.32 20.99
CA SER A 56 8.98 2.53 19.54
C SER A 56 8.14 3.70 18.98
N GLY A 57 7.23 4.26 19.77
CA GLY A 57 6.20 5.23 19.33
C GLY A 57 5.08 4.62 18.48
N GLY A 58 5.02 3.29 18.36
CA GLY A 58 3.94 2.57 17.70
C GLY A 58 3.81 2.74 16.17
N PHE A 59 2.88 1.95 15.61
CA PHE A 59 2.53 1.97 14.19
C PHE A 59 1.52 3.07 13.85
N ILE A 60 1.74 3.73 12.71
CA ILE A 60 0.77 4.63 12.09
C ILE A 60 -0.03 3.90 11.01
N THR A 61 -1.19 4.42 10.66
CA THR A 61 -2.02 3.94 9.54
C THR A 61 -2.40 5.09 8.61
N SER A 62 -3.13 4.82 7.52
CA SER A 62 -3.52 5.83 6.54
C SER A 62 -4.88 5.54 5.91
N ASP A 63 -5.32 6.41 5.02
CA ASP A 63 -6.48 6.19 4.16
C ASP A 63 -6.32 4.99 3.21
N HIS A 64 -5.09 4.47 3.04
CA HIS A 64 -4.77 3.27 2.27
C HIS A 64 -3.91 2.33 3.14
N PRO A 65 -4.53 1.60 4.09
CA PRO A 65 -3.78 0.91 5.15
C PRO A 65 -3.06 -0.35 4.66
N VAL A 66 -3.42 -0.91 3.51
CA VAL A 66 -2.79 -2.12 2.96
C VAL A 66 -1.62 -1.74 2.06
N CYS A 67 -0.40 -2.01 2.53
CA CYS A 67 0.83 -1.72 1.82
C CYS A 67 1.34 -2.98 1.10
N LEU A 68 1.47 -2.94 -0.22
CA LEU A 68 2.14 -3.96 -1.02
C LEU A 68 3.54 -3.46 -1.43
N ASN A 69 4.59 -4.14 -0.98
CA ASN A 69 5.98 -3.71 -1.23
C ASN A 69 6.87 -4.89 -1.63
N TRP A 70 7.91 -4.60 -2.42
CA TRP A 70 9.02 -5.52 -2.61
C TRP A 70 9.79 -5.72 -1.29
N ILE A 71 10.07 -6.96 -0.91
CA ILE A 71 10.98 -7.28 0.21
C ILE A 71 12.39 -6.81 -0.15
N LYS A 72 12.82 -7.15 -1.36
CA LYS A 72 14.04 -6.61 -2.00
C LYS A 72 13.67 -6.13 -3.40
N ARG A 73 13.82 -4.83 -3.64
CA ARG A 73 13.45 -4.23 -4.92
C ARG A 73 14.34 -4.80 -6.04
N PRO A 74 13.75 -5.40 -7.09
CA PRO A 74 14.51 -5.84 -8.26
C PRO A 74 15.08 -4.65 -9.03
N ARG A 75 16.13 -4.87 -9.84
CA ARG A 75 16.72 -3.83 -10.69
C ARG A 75 15.79 -3.55 -11.89
N GLY A 76 15.60 -2.28 -12.23
CA GLY A 76 14.80 -1.85 -13.38
C GLY A 76 13.31 -1.64 -13.07
N PHE A 77 12.49 -1.59 -14.13
CA PHE A 77 11.04 -1.47 -14.01
C PHE A 77 10.44 -2.81 -13.60
N ALA A 78 9.80 -2.84 -12.42
CA ALA A 78 9.20 -4.04 -11.88
C ALA A 78 7.81 -3.71 -11.30
N PRO A 79 6.73 -4.13 -11.98
CA PRO A 79 5.37 -3.87 -11.51
C PRO A 79 5.10 -4.64 -10.20
N LEU A 80 4.37 -4.01 -9.29
CA LEU A 80 3.93 -4.66 -8.05
C LEU A 80 2.63 -5.43 -8.29
N GLY A 81 2.51 -6.61 -7.70
CA GLY A 81 1.31 -7.43 -7.75
C GLY A 81 1.21 -8.37 -6.56
N TYR A 82 -0.01 -8.63 -6.09
CA TYR A 82 -0.27 -9.49 -4.92
C TYR A 82 0.14 -10.95 -5.13
N GLY A 83 0.17 -11.43 -6.38
CA GLY A 83 0.59 -12.79 -6.71
C GLY A 83 2.10 -12.97 -6.92
N LEU A 84 2.91 -11.91 -6.79
CA LEU A 84 4.34 -11.99 -7.06
C LEU A 84 5.12 -12.43 -5.81
N SER A 85 6.01 -13.41 -5.97
CA SER A 85 6.99 -13.78 -4.93
C SER A 85 7.98 -12.63 -4.68
N GLY A 86 8.63 -12.63 -3.51
CA GLY A 86 9.50 -11.53 -3.10
C GLY A 86 8.76 -10.22 -2.76
N THR A 87 7.44 -10.27 -2.63
CA THR A 87 6.61 -9.15 -2.15
C THR A 87 6.06 -9.43 -0.76
N SER A 88 5.84 -8.36 0.00
CA SER A 88 5.23 -8.35 1.32
C SER A 88 3.94 -7.54 1.29
N VAL A 89 2.92 -8.04 1.97
CA VAL A 89 1.70 -7.30 2.30
C VAL A 89 1.79 -6.92 3.76
N TYR A 90 1.66 -5.63 4.08
CA TYR A 90 1.77 -5.12 5.44
C TYR A 90 0.61 -4.19 5.74
N PHE A 91 0.00 -4.34 6.92
CA PHE A 91 -0.93 -3.36 7.45
C PHE A 91 -0.99 -3.40 8.99
N PRO A 92 -1.11 -2.24 9.64
CA PRO A 92 -1.29 -2.14 11.08
C PRO A 92 -2.72 -2.48 11.48
N LEU A 93 -2.88 -3.16 12.62
CA LEU A 93 -4.19 -3.37 13.26
C LEU A 93 -4.41 -2.40 14.43
N SER A 94 -3.32 -2.02 15.09
CA SER A 94 -3.30 -1.08 16.21
C SER A 94 -1.92 -0.45 16.33
N PRO A 95 -1.72 0.56 17.21
CA PRO A 95 -0.40 1.15 17.44
C PRO A 95 0.65 0.14 17.91
N SER A 96 0.25 -0.96 18.56
CA SER A 96 1.18 -1.97 19.10
C SER A 96 1.28 -3.24 18.25
N LEU A 97 0.41 -3.41 17.25
CA LEU A 97 0.30 -4.65 16.50
C LEU A 97 0.03 -4.39 15.02
N ALA A 98 0.83 -5.03 14.17
CA ALA A 98 0.65 -5.09 12.74
C ALA A 98 0.76 -6.52 12.23
N VAL A 99 0.41 -6.71 10.97
CA VAL A 99 0.48 -8.00 10.28
C VAL A 99 1.32 -7.83 9.04
N ILE A 100 2.17 -8.83 8.76
CA ILE A 100 2.90 -8.92 7.51
C ILE A 100 2.72 -10.32 6.90
N GLY A 101 2.47 -10.35 5.59
CA GLY A 101 2.22 -11.55 4.80
C GLY A 101 3.20 -11.68 3.64
N GLU A 102 3.95 -12.75 3.61
CA GLU A 102 4.99 -13.04 2.60
C GLU A 102 4.87 -14.51 2.15
N PHE A 103 5.14 -14.83 0.88
CA PHE A 103 5.05 -16.23 0.41
C PHE A 103 6.10 -17.13 1.09
N ASP A 104 7.36 -16.70 1.10
CA ASP A 104 8.49 -17.42 1.70
C ASP A 104 8.95 -16.76 3.02
N GLY A 105 7.99 -16.22 3.76
CA GLY A 105 8.25 -15.49 5.00
C GLY A 105 8.54 -16.39 6.21
N LEU A 106 9.13 -15.80 7.24
CA LEU A 106 9.25 -16.46 8.55
C LEU A 106 7.87 -16.58 9.22
N THR A 107 7.65 -17.66 9.96
CA THR A 107 6.39 -17.95 10.67
C THR A 107 6.32 -17.35 12.08
N GLU A 108 7.47 -17.04 12.68
CA GLU A 108 7.54 -16.56 14.06
C GLU A 108 7.00 -15.14 14.22
N ASP A 109 6.50 -14.77 15.39
CA ASP A 109 6.16 -13.38 15.69
C ASP A 109 7.42 -12.50 15.62
N LEU A 110 7.26 -11.26 15.13
CA LEU A 110 8.33 -10.29 15.02
C LEU A 110 8.22 -9.24 16.13
N SER A 111 9.20 -9.17 17.02
CA SER A 111 9.34 -8.02 17.94
C SER A 111 10.10 -6.90 17.22
N ALA A 112 9.39 -5.86 16.81
CA ALA A 112 9.94 -4.74 16.05
C ALA A 112 10.45 -3.64 16.99
N ASN A 113 11.75 -3.35 16.92
CA ASN A 113 12.34 -2.20 17.61
C ASN A 113 11.94 -0.86 16.96
N VAL A 114 12.35 0.26 17.56
CA VAL A 114 12.06 1.61 17.07
C VAL A 114 12.43 1.84 15.60
N TYR A 115 13.56 1.32 15.11
CA TYR A 115 13.99 1.49 13.72
C TYR A 115 13.12 0.70 12.74
N MET A 116 12.71 -0.51 13.14
CA MET A 116 11.82 -1.34 12.34
C MET A 116 10.43 -0.73 12.26
N VAL A 117 9.87 -0.30 13.41
CA VAL A 117 8.57 0.40 13.46
C VAL A 117 8.62 1.66 12.62
N ALA A 118 9.66 2.48 12.75
CA ALA A 118 9.82 3.69 11.95
C ALA A 118 9.98 3.42 10.43
N SER A 119 10.57 2.28 10.07
CA SER A 119 10.66 1.83 8.67
C SER A 119 9.30 1.39 8.13
N PHE A 120 8.49 0.69 8.94
CA PHE A 120 7.11 0.36 8.58
C PHE A 120 6.23 1.60 8.46
N ASN A 121 6.37 2.56 9.37
CA ASN A 121 5.67 3.83 9.32
C ASN A 121 6.02 4.61 8.05
N ARG A 122 7.27 4.60 7.59
CA ARG A 122 7.63 5.18 6.29
C ARG A 122 6.90 4.51 5.13
N ARG A 123 6.77 3.18 5.13
CA ARG A 123 6.02 2.46 4.08
C ARG A 123 4.56 2.91 4.08
N MET A 124 3.95 3.02 5.26
CA MET A 124 2.58 3.52 5.39
C MET A 124 2.42 4.95 4.89
N LEU A 125 3.35 5.84 5.28
CA LEU A 125 3.35 7.23 4.83
C LEU A 125 3.45 7.35 3.31
N ASN A 126 4.30 6.54 2.68
CA ASN A 126 4.44 6.51 1.21
C ASN A 126 3.19 5.92 0.51
N ASN A 127 2.41 5.10 1.21
CA ASN A 127 1.19 4.48 0.66
C ASN A 127 -0.04 5.38 0.80
N ALA A 128 -0.02 6.29 1.78
CA ALA A 128 -1.08 7.26 2.01
C ALA A 128 -1.34 8.12 0.76
N LYS A 129 -2.62 8.42 0.50
CA LYS A 129 -3.00 9.31 -0.61
C LYS A 129 -3.39 10.68 -0.11
N ARG A 130 -4.12 10.74 1.01
CA ARG A 130 -4.62 12.02 1.57
C ARG A 130 -4.31 12.18 3.04
N GLN A 131 -4.42 11.12 3.83
CA GLN A 131 -4.47 11.23 5.28
C GLN A 131 -3.65 10.14 5.95
N VAL A 132 -3.00 10.50 7.05
CA VAL A 132 -2.25 9.60 7.94
C VAL A 132 -2.86 9.73 9.32
N TYR A 133 -3.06 8.60 9.99
CA TYR A 133 -3.62 8.53 11.32
C TYR A 133 -2.60 7.92 12.28
N MET A 134 -2.55 8.47 13.49
CA MET A 134 -1.63 8.11 14.55
C MET A 134 -2.38 8.18 15.88
N ALA A 135 -2.00 7.33 16.84
CA ALA A 135 -2.60 7.38 18.18
C ALA A 135 -2.05 8.54 19.01
N ASP A 136 -0.76 8.86 18.83
CA ASP A 136 -0.04 9.92 19.53
C ASP A 136 0.99 10.60 18.60
N HIS A 137 1.71 11.60 19.13
CA HIS A 137 2.73 12.34 18.42
C HIS A 137 4.16 11.77 18.60
N ASP A 138 4.31 10.65 19.31
CA ASP A 138 5.61 10.05 19.63
C ASP A 138 6.11 9.10 18.53
N PHE A 139 5.25 8.79 17.55
CA PHE A 139 5.61 7.95 16.41
C PHE A 139 6.86 8.47 15.69
N ARG A 140 7.64 7.51 15.18
CA ARG A 140 8.86 7.78 14.41
C ARG A 140 8.71 7.32 12.97
N VAL A 141 9.39 8.01 12.06
CA VAL A 141 9.55 7.63 10.65
C VAL A 141 11.02 7.60 10.31
N PHE A 142 11.48 6.54 9.62
CA PHE A 142 12.89 6.40 9.26
C PHE A 142 13.16 6.91 7.84
N ASP A 143 13.90 8.00 7.67
CA ASP A 143 14.14 8.61 6.35
C ASP A 143 15.26 7.92 5.54
N GLY A 144 15.93 6.92 6.13
CA GLY A 144 17.08 6.23 5.55
C GLY A 144 18.38 6.54 6.26
N VAL A 145 18.40 7.61 7.06
CA VAL A 145 19.56 8.06 7.85
C VAL A 145 19.20 8.21 9.32
N THR A 146 18.08 8.88 9.63
CA THR A 146 17.67 9.19 11.00
C THR A 146 16.20 8.89 11.26
N LEU A 147 15.84 8.86 12.55
CA LEU A 147 14.47 8.80 13.02
C LEU A 147 13.90 10.21 13.10
N LEU A 148 12.86 10.47 12.31
CA LEU A 148 12.15 11.74 12.29
C LEU A 148 10.87 11.62 13.14
N GLY A 149 10.61 12.66 13.94
CA GLY A 149 9.32 12.89 14.57
C GLY A 149 8.39 13.73 13.69
N ILE A 150 7.18 13.98 14.17
CA ILE A 150 6.13 14.67 13.41
C ILE A 150 6.52 16.10 13.01
N GLU A 151 7.15 16.87 13.89
CA GLU A 151 7.50 18.27 13.64
C GLU A 151 8.46 18.40 12.45
N GLU A 152 9.52 17.58 12.48
CA GLU A 152 10.53 17.54 11.43
C GLU A 152 9.94 17.02 10.11
N LEU A 153 9.03 16.05 10.17
CA LEU A 153 8.33 15.54 8.98
C LEU A 153 7.48 16.63 8.33
N VAL A 154 6.69 17.37 9.12
CA VAL A 154 5.83 18.47 8.64
C VAL A 154 6.68 19.61 8.09
N ARG A 155 7.78 19.97 8.76
CA ARG A 155 8.72 20.99 8.28
C ARG A 155 9.23 20.65 6.88
N ARG A 156 9.76 19.44 6.68
CA ARG A 156 10.27 18.97 5.39
C ARG A 156 9.18 18.91 4.31
N ALA A 157 7.98 18.46 4.66
CA ALA A 157 6.87 18.42 3.71
C ALA A 157 6.49 19.82 3.20
N ARG A 158 6.49 20.82 4.08
CA ARG A 158 6.22 22.23 3.72
C ARG A 158 7.33 22.84 2.86
N GLU A 159 8.59 22.56 3.17
CA GLU A 159 9.74 23.01 2.36
C GLU A 159 9.64 22.47 0.93
N ARG A 160 9.39 21.16 0.79
CA ARG A 160 9.23 20.53 -0.52
C ARG A 160 8.02 21.04 -1.31
N ALA A 161 6.92 21.38 -0.62
CA ALA A 161 5.76 21.97 -1.27
C ALA A 161 6.03 23.37 -1.85
N LYS A 162 6.96 24.14 -1.25
CA LYS A 162 7.39 25.45 -1.77
C LYS A 162 8.32 25.35 -2.97
N GLU A 163 9.04 24.24 -3.13
CA GLU A 163 9.96 24.02 -4.27
C GLU A 163 9.23 23.57 -5.56
N VAL A 164 8.00 23.07 -5.43
CA VAL A 164 7.21 22.49 -6.53
C VAL A 164 6.11 23.45 -7.02
N GLY A 165 5.84 24.53 -6.28
CA GLY A 165 4.88 25.59 -6.65
C GLY A 165 5.56 26.78 -7.30
#